data_AF-A0A6J5AZB4-F1
#
_entry.id   AF-A0A6J5AZB4-F1
#
_cell.length_a   1.000
_cell.length_b   1.000
_cell.length_c   1.000
_cell.angle_alpha   90.00
_cell.angle_beta   90.00
_cell.angle_gamma   90.00
#
_symmetry.space_group_name_H-M   'P 1'
#
loop_
_entity.id
_entity.type
_entity.pdbx_description
1 polymer ?
#
loop_
_entity_poly.entity_id
_entity_poly.type
_entity_poly.pdbx_seq_one_letter_code
_entity_poly.pdbx_strand_id
1 'polypeptide(L)'
;MDADHEKRVFDAWRKIPAQFVLYVLDIGQLTTADNKELLVKLHRRIKARSGLRIAFVLNKVDLLDRERGEDLEAYVAQARAFLEEAGFIDPMIVPTMAAAALYATMARHEEPLTRGQRARLRQALQAMEDHEQRLVSAAIVPAAVRRRVFKDLSDLEPISPAPPGDDLALATEDWHRLVCMSGIRTVEHLIKHQRSAYENL
;
A
#
# COMPACT_ATOMS: atom_id res chain seq x y z
N MET A 1 19.60 5.44 16.39
CA MET A 1 19.34 6.38 15.28
C MET A 1 20.36 6.15 14.17
N ASP A 2 19.93 5.62 13.03
CA ASP A 2 20.74 5.70 11.81
C ASP A 2 20.56 7.11 11.23
N ALA A 3 21.52 8.00 11.51
CA ALA A 3 21.60 9.33 10.92
C ALA A 3 21.51 9.29 9.38
N ASP A 4 21.84 8.14 8.80
CA ASP A 4 21.72 7.82 7.38
C ASP A 4 20.27 7.86 6.86
N HIS A 5 19.28 7.39 7.63
CA HIS A 5 17.89 7.31 7.14
C HIS A 5 17.27 8.70 7.01
N GLU A 6 17.42 9.53 8.04
CA GLU A 6 16.98 10.93 8.06
C GLU A 6 17.65 11.73 6.94
N LYS A 7 18.97 11.56 6.77
CA LYS A 7 19.76 12.23 5.74
C LYS A 7 19.30 11.84 4.33
N ARG A 8 19.08 10.55 4.05
CA ARG A 8 18.63 10.07 2.72
C ARG A 8 17.25 10.63 2.35
N VAL A 9 16.30 10.63 3.28
CA VAL A 9 14.96 11.20 3.06
C VAL A 9 15.06 12.69 2.74
N PHE A 10 15.87 13.43 3.49
CA PHE A 10 16.02 14.87 3.30
C PHE A 10 16.85 15.27 2.08
N ASP A 11 17.87 14.49 1.72
CA ASP A 11 18.66 14.72 0.51
C ASP A 11 17.84 14.47 -0.76
N ALA A 12 16.98 13.45 -0.75
CA ALA A 12 16.04 13.21 -1.85
C ALA A 12 15.06 14.40 -1.99
N TRP A 13 14.53 14.89 -0.87
CA TRP A 13 13.54 15.97 -0.88
C TRP A 13 14.08 17.33 -1.37
N ARG A 14 15.37 17.61 -1.18
CA ARG A 14 15.99 18.82 -1.71
C ARG A 14 16.10 18.82 -3.24
N LYS A 15 16.16 17.64 -3.86
CA LYS A 15 16.48 17.47 -5.29
C LYS A 15 15.26 17.30 -6.19
N ILE A 16 14.10 16.96 -5.61
CA ILE A 16 12.91 16.62 -6.40
C ILE A 16 11.90 17.78 -6.31
N PRO A 17 11.55 18.42 -7.44
CA PRO A 17 10.37 19.28 -7.53
C PRO A 17 9.11 18.39 -7.53
N ALA A 18 8.90 17.67 -6.43
CA ALA A 18 7.74 16.83 -6.23
C ALA A 18 6.60 17.70 -5.74
N GLN A 19 5.43 17.58 -6.38
CA GLN A 19 4.17 18.13 -5.89
C GLN A 19 3.37 17.08 -5.08
N PHE A 20 3.75 15.80 -5.20
CA PHE A 20 3.17 14.68 -4.48
C PHE A 20 4.25 13.76 -3.92
N VAL A 21 4.13 13.40 -2.64
CA VAL A 21 5.05 12.50 -1.93
C VAL A 21 4.31 11.24 -1.50
N LEU A 22 4.93 10.08 -1.73
CA LEU A 22 4.51 8.82 -1.14
C LEU A 22 5.48 8.47 -0.02
N TYR A 23 4.95 8.32 1.19
CA TYR A 23 5.74 7.92 2.36
C TYR A 23 5.37 6.50 2.76
N VAL A 24 6.33 5.58 2.78
CA VAL A 24 6.08 4.16 3.08
C VAL A 24 6.30 3.91 4.58
N LEU A 25 5.26 3.44 5.25
CA LEU A 25 5.26 2.97 6.64
C LEU A 25 5.20 1.45 6.64
N ASP A 26 6.04 0.81 7.45
CA ASP A 26 5.93 -0.62 7.74
C ASP A 26 5.06 -0.81 8.99
N ILE A 27 4.10 -1.73 8.93
CA ILE A 27 3.20 -2.05 10.05
C ILE A 27 3.97 -2.44 11.31
N GLY A 28 5.03 -3.23 11.17
CA GLY A 28 5.84 -3.66 12.32
C GLY A 28 6.59 -2.53 13.03
N GLN A 29 6.59 -1.32 12.47
CA GLN A 29 7.31 -0.16 12.99
C GLN A 29 6.39 1.04 13.26
N LEU A 30 5.07 0.89 13.14
CA LEU A 30 4.12 2.00 13.18
C LEU A 30 4.19 2.84 14.47
N THR A 31 4.52 2.23 15.61
CA THR A 31 4.52 2.87 16.94
C THR A 31 5.92 3.24 17.46
N THR A 32 6.96 3.15 16.65
CA THR A 32 8.32 3.46 17.11
C THR A 32 8.52 4.96 17.32
N ALA A 33 9.18 5.34 18.42
CA ALA A 33 9.46 6.73 18.76
C ALA A 33 10.25 7.45 17.65
N ASP A 34 11.17 6.75 16.99
CA ASP A 34 11.99 7.24 15.88
C ASP A 34 11.12 7.67 14.67
N ASN A 35 10.09 6.88 14.34
CA ASN A 35 9.17 7.22 13.25
C ASN A 35 8.36 8.47 13.57
N LYS A 36 7.96 8.66 14.83
CA LYS A 36 7.21 9.84 15.26
C LYS A 36 8.05 11.11 15.09
N GLU A 37 9.31 11.10 15.50
CA GLU A 37 10.20 12.25 15.35
C GLU A 37 10.42 12.61 13.88
N LEU A 38 10.65 11.61 13.03
CA LEU A 38 10.84 11.81 11.60
C LEU A 38 9.58 12.41 10.94
N LEU A 39 8.40 11.91 11.28
CA LEU A 39 7.12 12.41 10.76
C LEU A 39 6.83 13.85 11.18
N VAL A 40 7.13 14.23 12.43
CA VAL A 40 6.99 15.62 12.89
C VAL A 40 7.93 16.55 12.12
N LYS A 41 9.19 16.13 11.89
CA LYS A 41 10.14 16.88 11.07
C LYS A 41 9.66 16.99 9.62
N LEU A 42 9.10 15.89 9.07
CA LEU A 42 8.51 15.85 7.73
C LEU A 42 7.36 16.85 7.64
N HIS A 43 6.39 16.81 8.56
CA HIS A 43 5.23 17.68 8.58
C HIS A 43 5.61 19.17 8.53
N ARG A 44 6.57 19.60 9.35
CA ARG A 44 7.05 21.00 9.38
C ARG A 44 7.56 21.47 8.00
N ARG A 45 8.25 20.61 7.26
CA ARG A 45 8.77 20.93 5.92
C ARG A 45 7.71 20.87 4.82
N ILE A 46 6.73 19.97 4.92
CA ILE A 46 5.59 19.97 3.99
C ILE A 46 4.81 21.27 4.16
N LYS A 47 4.55 21.68 5.39
CA LYS A 47 3.85 22.94 5.69
C LYS A 47 4.59 24.17 5.13
N ALA A 48 5.92 24.13 5.07
CA ALA A 48 6.74 25.20 4.48
C ALA A 48 6.68 25.25 2.93
N ARG A 49 6.18 24.20 2.27
CA ARG A 49 6.03 24.13 0.80
C ARG A 49 4.55 24.12 0.43
N SER A 50 4.00 25.28 0.09
CA SER A 50 2.61 25.41 -0.37
C SER A 50 2.32 24.48 -1.55
N GLY A 51 1.25 23.70 -1.47
CA GLY A 51 0.77 22.83 -2.55
C GLY A 51 1.38 21.42 -2.58
N LEU A 52 2.31 21.10 -1.68
CA LEU A 52 2.84 19.74 -1.55
C LEU A 52 1.83 18.82 -0.88
N ARG A 53 1.40 17.77 -1.59
CA ARG A 53 0.52 16.73 -1.06
C ARG A 53 1.31 15.49 -0.68
N ILE A 54 0.83 14.76 0.32
CA ILE A 54 1.44 13.51 0.78
C ILE A 54 0.38 12.43 0.94
N ALA A 55 0.74 11.20 0.59
CA ALA A 55 0.00 10.01 0.98
C ALA A 55 0.93 9.00 1.65
N PHE A 56 0.37 8.21 2.57
CA PHE A 56 1.07 7.22 3.35
C PHE A 56 0.71 5.83 2.84
N VAL A 57 1.72 5.02 2.59
CA VAL A 57 1.59 3.64 2.15
C VAL A 57 1.88 2.75 3.35
N LEU A 58 0.85 2.12 3.91
CA LEU A 58 0.98 1.19 5.03
C LEU A 58 1.29 -0.20 4.49
N ASN A 59 2.57 -0.54 4.42
CA ASN A 59 3.05 -1.75 3.77
C ASN A 59 3.16 -2.94 4.73
N LYS A 60 3.11 -4.14 4.15
CA LYS A 60 3.21 -5.45 4.81
C LYS A 60 1.96 -5.87 5.60
N VAL A 61 0.77 -5.49 5.13
CA VAL A 61 -0.50 -5.91 5.77
C VAL A 61 -0.73 -7.42 5.69
N ASP A 62 0.00 -8.13 4.83
CA ASP A 62 0.06 -9.59 4.77
C ASP A 62 0.68 -10.25 6.00
N LEU A 63 1.34 -9.48 6.88
CA LEU A 63 1.94 -9.98 8.12
C LEU A 63 1.03 -9.87 9.35
N LEU A 64 -0.19 -9.31 9.19
CA LEU A 64 -1.14 -9.17 10.29
C LEU A 64 -1.63 -10.54 10.77
N ASP A 65 -1.54 -10.77 12.07
CA ASP A 65 -1.97 -12.01 12.72
C ASP A 65 -3.41 -11.92 13.22
N ARG A 66 -4.35 -12.32 12.35
CA ARG A 66 -5.79 -12.30 12.67
C ARG A 66 -6.16 -13.22 13.83
N GLU A 67 -5.45 -14.33 14.02
CA GLU A 67 -5.72 -15.25 15.13
C GLU A 67 -5.43 -14.58 16.49
N ARG A 68 -4.54 -13.59 16.49
CA ARG A 68 -4.25 -12.75 17.65
C ARG A 68 -5.14 -11.51 17.75
N GLY A 69 -6.14 -11.37 16.88
CA GLY A 69 -7.06 -10.25 16.84
C GLY A 69 -6.52 -9.01 16.11
N GLU A 70 -5.47 -9.15 15.30
CA GLU A 70 -4.95 -8.06 14.48
C GLU A 70 -5.84 -7.82 13.26
N ASP A 71 -6.51 -6.67 13.25
CA ASP A 71 -7.50 -6.30 12.26
C ASP A 71 -7.00 -5.15 11.37
N LEU A 72 -7.15 -5.27 10.05
CA LEU A 72 -6.62 -4.29 9.10
C LEU A 72 -7.20 -2.88 9.36
N GLU A 73 -8.50 -2.79 9.61
CA GLU A 73 -9.22 -1.55 9.84
C GLU A 73 -8.72 -0.89 11.14
N ALA A 74 -8.46 -1.68 12.18
CA ALA A 74 -7.82 -1.21 13.40
C ALA A 74 -6.41 -0.66 13.15
N TYR A 75 -5.60 -1.32 12.32
CA TYR A 75 -4.25 -0.83 11.97
C TYR A 75 -4.29 0.44 11.12
N VAL A 76 -5.22 0.55 10.18
CA VAL A 76 -5.41 1.79 9.43
C VAL A 76 -5.85 2.92 10.36
N ALA A 77 -6.77 2.65 11.30
CA ALA A 77 -7.19 3.63 12.30
C ALA A 77 -6.03 4.05 13.23
N GLN A 78 -5.19 3.11 13.65
CA GLN A 78 -3.99 3.39 14.44
C GLN A 78 -2.98 4.23 13.65
N ALA A 79 -2.76 3.90 12.37
CA ALA A 79 -1.88 4.67 11.49
C ALA A 79 -2.40 6.10 11.31
N ARG A 80 -3.72 6.25 11.13
CA ARG A 80 -4.36 7.56 11.06
C ARG A 80 -4.13 8.37 12.33
N ALA A 81 -4.44 7.81 13.50
CA ALA A 81 -4.24 8.48 14.78
C ALA A 81 -2.78 8.91 14.98
N PHE A 82 -1.83 8.03 14.66
CA PHE A 82 -0.40 8.31 14.74
C PHE A 82 0.04 9.47 13.83
N LEU A 83 -0.52 9.53 12.61
CA LEU A 83 -0.24 10.61 11.66
C LEU A 83 -0.91 11.93 12.10
N GLU A 84 -2.12 11.88 12.64
CA GLU A 84 -2.81 13.04 13.20
C GLU A 84 -2.04 13.61 14.41
N GLU A 85 -1.52 12.75 15.30
CA GLU A 85 -0.62 13.16 16.39
C GLU A 85 0.67 13.83 15.90
N ALA A 86 1.17 13.44 14.72
CA ALA A 86 2.33 14.07 14.08
C ALA A 86 1.99 15.39 13.36
N GLY A 87 0.70 15.76 13.29
CA GLY A 87 0.20 17.01 12.73
C GLY A 87 -0.41 16.90 11.33
N PHE A 88 -0.51 15.70 10.75
CA PHE A 88 -1.15 15.52 9.44
C PHE A 88 -2.66 15.54 9.57
N ILE A 89 -3.32 16.52 8.93
CA ILE A 89 -4.77 16.63 8.91
C ILE A 89 -5.32 15.78 7.78
N ASP A 90 -6.28 14.91 8.09
CA ASP A 90 -6.95 13.99 7.14
C ASP A 90 -5.96 13.22 6.23
N PRO A 91 -5.06 12.41 6.81
CA PRO A 91 -4.00 11.74 6.05
C PRO A 91 -4.59 10.71 5.07
N MET A 92 -4.11 10.73 3.83
CA MET A 92 -4.39 9.67 2.87
C MET A 92 -3.55 8.44 3.21
N ILE A 93 -4.19 7.27 3.38
CA ILE A 93 -3.54 6.03 3.79
C ILE A 93 -3.95 4.91 2.83
N VAL A 94 -2.96 4.23 2.26
CA VAL A 94 -3.15 3.09 1.38
C VAL A 94 -2.48 1.86 2.00
N PRO A 95 -3.24 0.88 2.52
CA PRO A 95 -2.68 -0.41 2.93
C PRO A 95 -2.17 -1.18 1.71
N THR A 96 -1.00 -1.81 1.81
CA THR A 96 -0.39 -2.55 0.70
C THR A 96 0.31 -3.84 1.09
N MET A 97 0.30 -4.81 0.17
CA MET A 97 1.11 -6.03 0.18
C MET A 97 2.12 -5.98 -0.97
N ALA A 98 3.09 -5.06 -0.92
CA ALA A 98 3.94 -4.75 -2.07
C ALA A 98 4.78 -5.95 -2.53
N ALA A 99 5.24 -6.81 -1.60
CA ALA A 99 5.99 -8.01 -1.94
C ALA A 99 5.14 -9.02 -2.71
N ALA A 100 3.89 -9.23 -2.28
CA ALA A 100 2.94 -10.10 -2.97
C ALA A 100 2.64 -9.59 -4.38
N ALA A 101 2.41 -8.28 -4.53
CA ALA A 101 2.19 -7.64 -5.83
C ALA A 101 3.39 -7.82 -6.78
N LEU A 102 4.61 -7.69 -6.27
CA LEU A 102 5.82 -7.92 -7.03
C LEU A 102 5.90 -9.37 -7.53
N TYR A 103 5.68 -10.35 -6.65
CA TYR A 103 5.76 -11.76 -7.02
C TYR A 103 4.66 -12.18 -7.98
N ALA A 104 3.44 -11.65 -7.84
CA ALA A 104 2.39 -11.85 -8.84
C ALA A 104 2.75 -11.21 -10.19
N THR A 105 3.37 -10.03 -10.18
CA THR A 105 3.83 -9.39 -11.43
C THR A 105 4.90 -10.23 -12.11
N MET A 106 5.89 -10.72 -11.36
CA MET A 106 6.90 -11.65 -11.88
C MET A 106 6.24 -12.92 -12.45
N ALA A 107 5.29 -13.53 -11.73
CA ALA A 107 4.56 -14.70 -12.20
C ALA A 107 3.80 -14.44 -13.50
N ARG A 108 3.21 -13.25 -13.67
CA ARG A 108 2.55 -12.84 -14.92
C ARG A 108 3.50 -12.67 -16.10
N HIS A 109 4.76 -12.36 -15.83
CA HIS A 109 5.81 -12.24 -16.84
C HIS A 109 6.57 -13.55 -17.05
N GLU A 110 6.06 -14.67 -16.52
CA GLU A 110 6.70 -15.99 -16.58
C GLU A 110 8.13 -16.00 -15.99
N GLU A 111 8.40 -15.06 -15.08
CA GLU A 111 9.68 -14.98 -14.41
C GLU A 111 9.79 -16.04 -13.30
N PRO A 112 10.97 -16.68 -13.14
CA PRO A 112 11.14 -17.73 -12.15
C PRO A 112 11.07 -17.17 -10.74
N LEU A 113 10.11 -17.66 -9.96
CA LEU A 113 10.06 -17.40 -8.52
C LEU A 113 10.94 -18.40 -7.76
N THR A 114 11.56 -17.95 -6.68
CA THR A 114 12.20 -18.82 -5.69
C THR A 114 11.13 -19.53 -4.83
N ARG A 115 11.54 -20.59 -4.12
CA ARG A 115 10.65 -21.29 -3.17
C ARG A 115 10.07 -20.34 -2.11
N GLY A 116 10.88 -19.42 -1.59
CA GLY A 116 10.43 -18.44 -0.59
C GLY A 116 9.45 -17.40 -1.15
N GLN A 117 9.67 -16.93 -2.38
CA GLN A 117 8.74 -16.02 -3.05
C GLN A 117 7.39 -16.69 -3.33
N ARG A 118 7.40 -17.95 -3.80
CA ARG A 118 6.17 -18.75 -3.97
C ARG A 118 5.42 -18.92 -2.65
N ALA A 119 6.12 -19.23 -1.56
CA ALA A 119 5.50 -19.39 -0.25
C ALA A 119 4.82 -18.10 0.23
N ARG A 120 5.49 -16.95 0.13
CA ARG A 120 4.91 -15.64 0.48
C ARG A 120 3.72 -15.28 -0.39
N LEU A 121 3.80 -15.58 -1.68
CA LEU A 121 2.71 -15.32 -2.62
C LEU A 121 1.45 -16.13 -2.26
N ARG A 122 1.61 -17.40 -1.87
CA ARG A 122 0.52 -18.23 -1.35
C ARG A 122 -0.06 -17.70 -0.05
N GLN A 123 0.80 -17.30 0.90
CA GLN A 123 0.35 -16.71 2.16
C GLN A 123 -0.50 -15.45 1.91
N ALA A 124 -0.08 -14.60 0.97
CA ALA A 124 -0.85 -13.41 0.61
C ALA A 124 -2.21 -13.76 -0.01
N LEU A 125 -2.28 -14.78 -0.87
CA LEU A 125 -3.56 -15.26 -1.43
C LEU A 125 -4.51 -15.77 -0.33
N GLN A 126 -4.01 -16.58 0.60
CA GLN A 126 -4.81 -17.08 1.73
C GLN A 126 -5.31 -15.93 2.62
N ALA A 127 -4.48 -14.92 2.88
CA ALA A 127 -4.89 -13.74 3.64
C ALA A 127 -6.03 -12.95 2.97
N MET A 128 -6.25 -13.16 1.67
CA MET A 128 -7.24 -12.47 0.85
C MET A 128 -8.51 -13.28 0.60
N GLU A 129 -8.47 -14.61 0.69
CA GLU A 129 -9.64 -15.49 0.54
C GLU A 129 -10.78 -15.11 1.49
N ASP A 130 -10.44 -14.53 2.65
CA ASP A 130 -11.44 -14.07 3.62
C ASP A 130 -12.20 -12.79 3.18
N HIS A 131 -11.62 -11.91 2.36
CA HIS A 131 -12.28 -10.71 1.81
C HIS A 131 -11.48 -10.07 0.65
N GLU A 132 -11.93 -10.31 -0.59
CA GLU A 132 -11.26 -9.85 -1.83
C GLU A 132 -11.01 -8.33 -1.89
N GLN A 133 -11.85 -7.52 -1.26
CA GLN A 133 -11.84 -6.06 -1.43
C GLN A 133 -11.36 -5.29 -0.18
N ARG A 134 -10.83 -6.00 0.81
CA ARG A 134 -10.60 -5.45 2.15
C ARG A 134 -9.60 -4.31 2.18
N LEU A 135 -8.47 -4.44 1.47
CA LEU A 135 -7.46 -3.37 1.41
C LEU A 135 -8.00 -2.09 0.75
N VAL A 136 -8.77 -2.24 -0.33
CA VAL A 136 -9.38 -1.10 -1.05
C VAL A 136 -10.42 -0.40 -0.20
N SER A 137 -11.20 -1.17 0.57
CA SER A 137 -12.24 -0.68 1.47
C SER A 137 -11.65 0.02 2.69
N ALA A 138 -10.59 -0.53 3.28
CA ALA A 138 -9.89 0.06 4.41
C ALA A 138 -9.06 1.31 4.03
N ALA A 139 -8.75 1.52 2.74
CA ALA A 139 -7.96 2.66 2.30
C ALA A 139 -8.67 4.01 2.54
N ILE A 140 -7.93 4.95 3.13
CA ILE A 140 -8.32 6.35 3.28
C ILE A 140 -7.84 7.11 2.05
N VAL A 141 -8.68 7.15 1.02
CA VAL A 141 -8.40 7.81 -0.27
C VAL A 141 -9.64 8.52 -0.79
N PRO A 142 -9.50 9.47 -1.73
CA PRO A 142 -10.65 10.10 -2.38
C PRO A 142 -11.59 9.07 -3.00
N ALA A 143 -12.90 9.30 -2.90
CA ALA A 143 -13.92 8.37 -3.41
C ALA A 143 -13.75 8.09 -4.92
N ALA A 144 -13.24 9.04 -5.70
CA ALA A 144 -12.95 8.85 -7.12
C ALA A 144 -11.86 7.79 -7.37
N VAL A 145 -10.84 7.72 -6.52
CA VAL A 145 -9.78 6.69 -6.58
C VAL A 145 -10.37 5.33 -6.26
N ARG A 146 -11.12 5.25 -5.15
CA ARG A 146 -11.76 4.01 -4.70
C ARG A 146 -12.69 3.42 -5.77
N ARG A 147 -13.54 4.25 -6.38
CA ARG A 147 -14.44 3.83 -7.48
C ARG A 147 -13.71 3.25 -8.68
N ARG A 148 -12.55 3.83 -9.05
CA ARG A 148 -11.75 3.32 -10.17
C ARG A 148 -11.18 1.94 -9.86
N VAL A 149 -10.64 1.75 -8.66
CA VAL A 149 -10.12 0.44 -8.23
C VAL A 149 -11.24 -0.61 -8.18
N PHE A 150 -12.42 -0.26 -7.64
CA PHE A 150 -13.55 -1.19 -7.63
C PHE A 150 -14.03 -1.56 -9.03
N LYS A 151 -14.02 -0.60 -9.97
CA LYS A 151 -14.32 -0.87 -11.38
C LYS A 151 -13.29 -1.84 -11.97
N ASP A 152 -12.00 -1.57 -11.77
CA ASP A 152 -10.95 -2.46 -12.26
C ASP A 152 -11.11 -3.88 -11.71
N LEU A 153 -11.55 -4.03 -10.45
CA LEU A 153 -11.82 -5.33 -9.83
C LEU A 153 -13.09 -6.01 -10.35
N SER A 154 -14.15 -5.25 -10.63
CA SER A 154 -15.40 -5.80 -11.20
C SER A 154 -15.23 -6.27 -12.64
N ASP A 155 -14.27 -5.70 -13.36
CA ASP A 155 -13.93 -6.08 -14.72
C ASP A 155 -13.08 -7.38 -14.76
N LEU A 156 -12.66 -7.95 -13.61
CA LEU A 156 -11.92 -9.22 -13.52
C LEU A 156 -12.84 -10.38 -13.22
N GLU A 157 -12.58 -11.53 -13.85
CA GLU A 157 -13.35 -12.75 -13.58
C GLU A 157 -13.14 -13.20 -12.12
N PRO A 158 -14.14 -13.84 -11.48
CA PRO A 158 -13.99 -14.46 -10.17
C PRO A 158 -12.88 -15.52 -10.18
N ILE A 159 -12.20 -15.69 -9.05
CA ILE A 159 -11.20 -16.75 -8.87
C ILE A 159 -11.88 -18.10 -9.17
N SER A 160 -11.43 -18.79 -10.22
CA SER A 160 -11.84 -20.18 -10.42
C SER A 160 -11.13 -21.04 -9.36
N PRO A 161 -11.83 -21.95 -8.68
CA PRO A 161 -11.18 -22.85 -7.74
C PRO A 161 -10.08 -23.61 -8.48
N ALA A 162 -8.88 -23.66 -7.88
CA ALA A 162 -7.76 -24.39 -8.44
C ALA A 162 -8.18 -25.84 -8.76
N PRO A 163 -7.75 -26.41 -9.90
CA PRO A 163 -8.02 -27.80 -10.20
C PRO A 163 -7.52 -28.70 -9.07
N PRO A 164 -8.33 -29.67 -8.60
CA PRO A 164 -7.90 -30.55 -7.51
C PRO A 164 -6.69 -31.37 -7.95
N GLY A 165 -5.58 -31.22 -7.24
CA GLY A 165 -4.35 -32.01 -7.42
C GLY A 165 -3.14 -31.25 -7.97
N ASP A 166 -3.26 -29.97 -8.29
CA ASP A 166 -2.11 -29.15 -8.68
C ASP A 166 -1.97 -27.90 -7.79
N ASP A 167 -1.23 -28.05 -6.68
CA ASP A 167 -0.88 -26.99 -5.73
C ASP A 167 -0.11 -25.80 -6.35
N LEU A 168 0.20 -25.88 -7.67
CA LEU A 168 0.87 -24.85 -8.45
C LEU A 168 0.02 -24.22 -9.57
N ALA A 169 -1.16 -24.76 -9.88
CA ALA A 169 -2.00 -24.23 -10.97
C ALA A 169 -2.85 -23.03 -10.50
N LEU A 170 -2.19 -21.94 -10.10
CA LEU A 170 -2.82 -20.64 -9.97
C LEU A 170 -2.90 -20.00 -11.36
N ALA A 171 -4.09 -19.61 -11.76
CA ALA A 171 -4.34 -19.07 -13.09
C ALA A 171 -3.74 -17.67 -13.22
N THR A 172 -3.43 -17.25 -14.46
CA THR A 172 -2.96 -15.89 -14.74
C THR A 172 -3.90 -14.80 -14.20
N GLU A 173 -5.19 -15.12 -14.12
CA GLU A 173 -6.24 -14.24 -13.58
C GLU A 173 -6.07 -13.99 -12.08
N ASP A 174 -5.63 -14.99 -11.31
CA ASP A 174 -5.39 -14.88 -9.86
C ASP A 174 -4.28 -13.86 -9.57
N TRP A 175 -3.24 -13.85 -10.42
CA TRP A 175 -2.14 -12.88 -10.30
C TRP A 175 -2.59 -11.47 -10.63
N HIS A 176 -3.40 -11.30 -11.67
CA HIS A 176 -3.91 -9.97 -12.03
C HIS A 176 -4.79 -9.41 -10.93
N ARG A 177 -5.64 -10.26 -10.36
CA ARG A 177 -6.50 -9.93 -9.23
C ARG A 177 -5.67 -9.59 -7.99
N LEU A 178 -4.65 -10.38 -7.65
CA LEU A 178 -3.75 -10.10 -6.53
C LEU A 178 -3.10 -8.72 -6.65
N VAL A 179 -2.57 -8.38 -7.83
CA VAL A 179 -1.97 -7.06 -8.07
C VAL A 179 -3.00 -5.95 -7.83
N CYS A 180 -4.23 -6.12 -8.30
CA CYS A 180 -5.29 -5.14 -8.11
C CYS A 180 -5.69 -4.96 -6.64
N MET A 181 -5.81 -6.06 -5.91
CA MET A 181 -6.24 -6.08 -4.52
C MET A 181 -5.11 -5.74 -3.52
N SER A 182 -3.84 -5.86 -3.92
CA SER A 182 -2.66 -5.62 -3.08
C SER A 182 -2.45 -4.17 -2.62
N GLY A 183 -3.34 -3.25 -2.99
CA GLY A 183 -3.23 -1.81 -2.73
C GLY A 183 -2.32 -1.06 -3.72
N ILE A 184 -1.52 -1.76 -4.55
CA ILE A 184 -0.66 -1.11 -5.56
C ILE A 184 -1.50 -0.37 -6.61
N ARG A 185 -2.58 -0.96 -7.11
CA ARG A 185 -3.51 -0.25 -8.01
C ARG A 185 -4.14 0.98 -7.36
N THR A 186 -4.43 0.93 -6.06
CA THR A 186 -4.91 2.10 -5.32
C THR A 186 -3.87 3.21 -5.31
N VAL A 187 -2.59 2.88 -5.08
CA VAL A 187 -1.48 3.85 -5.16
C VAL A 187 -1.36 4.44 -6.57
N GLU A 188 -1.44 3.62 -7.63
CA GLU A 188 -1.37 4.10 -9.01
C GLU A 188 -2.49 5.08 -9.36
N HIS A 189 -3.74 4.73 -9.05
CA HIS A 189 -4.88 5.61 -9.27
C HIS A 189 -4.82 6.87 -8.42
N LEU A 190 -4.25 6.78 -7.22
CA LEU A 190 -4.00 7.95 -6.38
C LEU A 190 -3.00 8.90 -7.02
N ILE A 191 -1.85 8.41 -7.52
CA ILE A 191 -0.87 9.24 -8.23
C ILE A 191 -1.51 9.91 -9.45
N LYS A 192 -2.28 9.15 -10.25
CA LYS A 192 -2.98 9.70 -11.43
C LYS A 192 -3.99 10.78 -11.04
N HIS A 193 -4.79 10.52 -10.00
CA HIS A 193 -5.78 11.48 -9.50
C HIS A 193 -5.12 12.78 -9.01
N GLN A 194 -3.98 12.67 -8.33
CA GLN A 194 -3.23 13.84 -7.90
C GLN A 194 -2.69 14.63 -9.10
N ARG A 195 -2.08 13.97 -10.10
CA ARG A 195 -1.61 14.64 -11.32
C ARG A 195 -2.70 15.41 -12.04
N SER A 196 -3.86 14.80 -12.28
CA SER A 196 -4.98 15.48 -12.94
C SER A 196 -5.56 16.65 -12.13
N ALA A 197 -5.48 16.61 -10.80
CA ALA A 197 -5.89 17.74 -9.97
C ALA A 197 -4.95 18.95 -10.11
N TYR A 198 -3.71 18.75 -10.54
CA TYR A 198 -2.74 19.83 -10.81
C TYR A 198 -2.88 20.40 -12.22
N GLU A 199 -3.18 19.57 -13.23
CA GLU A 199 -3.36 20.03 -14.62
C GLU A 199 -4.60 20.93 -14.80
N ASN A 200 -5.52 20.92 -13.83
CA ASN A 200 -6.75 21.71 -13.83
C ASN A 200 -6.70 22.96 -12.91
N LEU A 201 -5.51 23.33 -12.42
CA LEU A 201 -5.23 24.55 -11.64
C LEU A 201 -4.47 25.56 -12.50
#